data_AF-A0A557XN24-F1
#
_entry.id   AF-A0A557XN24-F1
#
_cell.length_a   1.000
_cell.length_b   1.000
_cell.length_c   1.000
_cell.angle_alpha   90.00
_cell.angle_beta   90.00
_cell.angle_gamma   90.00
#
_symmetry.space_group_name_H-M   'P 1'
#
loop_
_entity.id
_entity.type
_entity.pdbx_description
1 polymer ?
#
loop_
_entity_poly.entity_id
_entity_poly.type
_entity_poly.pdbx_seq_one_letter_code
_entity_poly.pdbx_strand_id
1 'polypeptide(L)'
;MDWGCVGQMNLGMALWGALSGAETRLRKDHFDELLHLFVREFQRCGGLPLNPDRLRRHTVLYAAAMGVAWLLDAPALQLSRFGKALPGSRADPRIRDDESVRAPLQMLTNLLTLWERYRIGDLLNDALGDPGVC
;
A
#
# COMPACT_ATOMS: atom_id res chain seq x y z
N MET A 1 2.21 -11.21 19.40
CA MET A 1 1.96 -11.33 17.96
C MET A 1 0.49 -11.62 17.77
N ASP A 2 -0.16 -10.92 16.85
CA ASP A 2 -1.58 -11.04 16.57
C ASP A 2 -1.81 -12.04 15.42
N TRP A 3 -2.01 -13.32 15.77
CA TRP A 3 -2.20 -14.42 14.81
C TRP A 3 -3.68 -14.72 14.53
N GLY A 4 -4.61 -13.83 14.93
CA GLY A 4 -6.05 -14.07 14.83
C GLY A 4 -6.60 -14.29 13.41
N CYS A 5 -5.81 -13.94 12.38
CA CYS A 5 -6.18 -14.08 10.97
C CYS A 5 -5.20 -14.97 10.17
N VAL A 6 -4.51 -15.91 10.82
CA VAL A 6 -3.55 -16.78 10.11
C VAL A 6 -4.26 -17.70 9.12
N GLY A 7 -3.73 -17.78 7.90
CA GLY A 7 -4.29 -18.58 6.81
C GLY A 7 -3.32 -18.67 5.63
N GLN A 8 -3.81 -19.09 4.46
CA GLN A 8 -3.03 -19.03 3.23
C GLN A 8 -2.64 -17.57 2.94
N MET A 9 -1.34 -17.33 2.78
CA MET A 9 -0.81 -15.97 2.75
C MET A 9 -1.11 -15.27 1.41
N ASN A 10 -1.78 -14.13 1.49
CA ASN A 10 -1.82 -13.18 0.38
C ASN A 10 -0.55 -12.31 0.42
N LEU A 11 0.39 -12.58 -0.48
CA LEU A 11 1.67 -11.86 -0.55
C LEU A 11 1.49 -10.36 -0.84
N GLY A 12 0.51 -9.99 -1.65
CA GLY A 12 0.21 -8.58 -1.93
C GLY A 12 -0.26 -7.83 -0.68
N MET A 13 -1.11 -8.47 0.11
CA MET A 13 -1.52 -7.96 1.43
C MET A 13 -0.35 -7.84 2.39
N ALA A 14 0.48 -8.88 2.51
CA ALA A 14 1.63 -8.87 3.42
C ALA A 14 2.62 -7.75 3.07
N LEU A 15 2.93 -7.58 1.78
CA LEU A 15 3.83 -6.52 1.30
C LEU A 15 3.23 -5.12 1.48
N TRP A 16 1.93 -4.95 1.21
CA TRP A 16 1.26 -3.69 1.52
C TRP A 16 1.31 -3.40 3.02
N GLY A 17 0.96 -4.36 3.87
CA GLY A 17 1.02 -4.22 5.33
C GLY A 17 2.40 -3.79 5.81
N ALA A 18 3.46 -4.46 5.35
CA ALA A 18 4.84 -4.16 5.74
C ALA A 18 5.34 -2.79 5.24
N LEU A 19 4.90 -2.34 4.06
CA LEU A 19 5.44 -1.15 3.39
C LEU A 19 4.49 0.07 3.41
N SER A 20 3.26 -0.08 3.90
CA SER A 20 2.23 0.98 3.87
C SER A 20 2.61 2.19 4.74
N GLY A 21 3.32 1.96 5.84
CA GLY A 21 3.84 3.01 6.72
C GLY A 21 5.26 3.50 6.40
N ALA A 22 5.91 2.95 5.37
CA ALA A 22 7.28 3.33 5.00
C ALA A 22 7.35 4.76 4.46
N GLU A 23 8.56 5.34 4.40
CA GLU A 23 8.75 6.66 3.80
C GLU A 23 8.30 6.68 2.33
N THR A 24 7.64 7.77 1.94
CA THR A 24 7.08 7.90 0.58
C THR A 24 8.15 7.81 -0.49
N ARG A 25 9.37 8.30 -0.22
CA ARG A 25 10.51 8.17 -1.13
C ARG A 25 10.88 6.72 -1.41
N LEU A 26 10.86 5.86 -0.39
CA LEU A 26 11.12 4.43 -0.54
C LEU A 26 10.05 3.78 -1.44
N ARG A 27 8.80 4.23 -1.36
CA ARG A 27 7.73 3.81 -2.28
C ARG A 27 7.93 4.35 -3.71
N LYS A 28 8.27 5.62 -3.83
CA LYS A 28 8.38 6.34 -5.11
C LYS A 28 9.61 5.96 -5.92
N ASP A 29 10.70 5.58 -5.26
CA ASP A 29 11.98 5.37 -5.93
C ASP A 29 12.34 3.87 -5.93
N HIS A 30 12.07 3.16 -4.84
CA HIS A 30 12.65 1.83 -4.59
C HIS A 30 11.64 0.67 -4.54
N PHE A 31 10.35 0.89 -4.77
CA PHE A 31 9.35 -0.18 -4.63
C PHE A 31 9.64 -1.38 -5.54
N ASP A 32 10.00 -1.15 -6.81
CA ASP A 32 10.36 -2.24 -7.73
C ASP A 32 11.61 -3.00 -7.27
N GLU A 33 12.66 -2.31 -6.80
CA GLU A 33 13.88 -2.93 -6.28
C GLU A 33 13.59 -3.79 -5.05
N LEU A 34 12.75 -3.31 -4.15
CA LEU A 34 12.33 -4.04 -2.96
C LEU A 34 11.52 -5.30 -3.30
N LEU A 35 10.69 -5.25 -4.35
CA LEU A 35 9.99 -6.44 -4.82
C LEU A 35 10.95 -7.47 -5.41
N HIS A 36 11.96 -7.05 -6.19
CA HIS A 36 12.98 -7.95 -6.70
C HIS A 36 13.81 -8.57 -5.57
N LEU A 37 14.19 -7.77 -4.57
CA LEU A 37 14.86 -8.24 -3.37
C LEU A 37 14.00 -9.28 -2.65
N PHE A 38 12.71 -8.97 -2.42
CA PHE A 38 11.78 -9.88 -1.77
C PHE A 38 11.68 -11.22 -2.52
N VAL A 39 11.47 -11.19 -3.85
CA VAL A 39 11.34 -12.41 -4.67
C VAL A 39 12.61 -13.27 -4.58
N ARG A 40 13.79 -12.64 -4.67
CA ARG A 40 15.07 -13.34 -4.56
C ARG A 40 15.24 -14.01 -3.20
N GLU A 41 14.99 -13.28 -2.12
CA GLU A 41 15.12 -13.82 -0.77
C GLU A 41 14.05 -14.87 -0.46
N PHE A 42 12.82 -14.67 -0.93
CA PHE A 42 11.73 -15.63 -0.79
C PHE A 42 12.11 -16.98 -1.40
N GLN A 43 12.65 -16.98 -2.62
CA GLN A 43 13.13 -18.19 -3.29
C GLN A 43 14.35 -18.79 -2.57
N ARG A 44 15.32 -17.96 -2.16
CA ARG A 44 16.52 -18.42 -1.41
C ARG A 44 16.14 -19.14 -0.11
N CYS A 45 15.06 -18.71 0.54
CA CYS A 45 14.54 -19.30 1.77
C CYS A 45 13.61 -20.51 1.53
N GLY A 46 13.55 -21.06 0.30
CA GLY A 46 12.75 -22.24 -0.03
C GLY A 46 11.33 -21.95 -0.53
N GLY A 47 11.00 -20.69 -0.78
CA GLY A 47 9.76 -20.29 -1.44
C GLY A 47 9.74 -20.67 -2.93
N LEU A 48 8.54 -20.74 -3.49
CA LEU A 48 8.35 -20.97 -4.92
C LEU A 48 8.89 -19.79 -5.75
N PRO A 49 9.36 -20.02 -7.00
CA PRO A 49 9.69 -18.94 -7.91
C PRO A 49 8.49 -18.02 -8.14
N LEU A 50 8.67 -16.72 -7.92
CA LEU A 50 7.63 -15.71 -8.10
C LEU A 50 7.98 -14.82 -9.30
N ASN A 51 6.97 -14.43 -10.07
CA ASN A 51 7.11 -13.37 -11.08
C ASN A 51 7.01 -11.99 -10.39
N PRO A 52 8.06 -11.14 -10.43
CA PRO A 52 8.05 -9.82 -9.78
C PRO A 52 6.95 -8.90 -10.30
N ASP A 53 6.67 -8.90 -11.60
CA ASP A 53 5.64 -8.05 -12.22
C ASP A 53 4.24 -8.47 -11.78
N ARG A 54 3.99 -9.79 -11.69
CA ARG A 54 2.73 -10.32 -11.17
C ARG A 54 2.54 -9.93 -9.72
N LEU A 55 3.59 -10.08 -8.89
CA LEU A 55 3.55 -9.70 -7.48
C LEU A 55 3.32 -8.20 -7.29
N ARG A 56 3.98 -7.36 -8.10
CA ARG A 56 3.75 -5.92 -8.14
C ARG A 56 2.29 -5.60 -8.42
N ARG A 57 1.74 -6.15 -9.50
CA ARG A 57 0.33 -5.93 -9.90
C ARG A 57 -0.62 -6.29 -8.76
N HIS A 58 -0.44 -7.45 -8.13
CA HIS A 58 -1.30 -7.88 -7.02
C HIS A 58 -1.16 -6.98 -5.79
N THR A 59 0.07 -6.55 -5.46
CA THR A 59 0.32 -5.65 -4.32
C THR A 59 -0.34 -4.28 -4.54
N VAL A 60 -0.23 -3.74 -5.76
CA VAL A 60 -0.82 -2.46 -6.15
C VAL A 60 -2.34 -2.53 -6.18
N LEU A 61 -2.93 -3.58 -6.76
CA LEU A 61 -4.38 -3.79 -6.76
C LEU A 61 -4.94 -4.00 -5.35
N TYR A 62 -4.22 -4.74 -4.50
CA TYR A 62 -4.61 -4.88 -3.10
C TYR A 62 -4.57 -3.53 -2.37
N ALA A 63 -3.52 -2.73 -2.57
CA ALA A 63 -3.43 -1.39 -2.02
C ALA A 63 -4.61 -0.50 -2.48
N ALA A 64 -5.01 -0.60 -3.75
CA ALA A 64 -6.16 0.11 -4.29
C ALA A 64 -7.47 -0.31 -3.58
N ALA A 65 -7.73 -1.61 -3.47
CA ALA A 65 -8.92 -2.14 -2.82
C ALA A 65 -9.00 -1.74 -1.34
N MET A 66 -7.90 -1.89 -0.60
CA MET A 66 -7.80 -1.43 0.78
C MET A 66 -7.93 0.08 0.92
N GLY A 67 -7.33 0.82 -0.03
CA GLY A 67 -7.39 2.27 -0.07
C GLY A 67 -8.81 2.79 -0.19
N VAL A 68 -9.58 2.22 -1.13
CA VAL A 68 -11.00 2.54 -1.31
C VAL A 68 -11.82 2.13 -0.09
N ALA A 69 -11.56 0.94 0.47
CA ALA A 69 -12.35 0.43 1.59
C ALA A 69 -12.08 1.13 2.94
N TRP A 70 -10.89 1.70 3.15
CA TRP A 70 -10.48 2.18 4.47
C TRP A 70 -9.80 3.56 4.51
N LEU A 71 -9.09 3.98 3.45
CA LEU A 71 -8.29 5.21 3.48
C LEU A 71 -9.00 6.44 2.92
N LEU A 72 -10.08 6.28 2.15
CA LEU A 72 -10.80 7.42 1.57
C LEU A 72 -11.57 8.26 2.60
N ASP A 73 -11.79 7.74 3.81
CA ASP A 73 -12.37 8.52 4.92
C ASP A 73 -11.31 9.35 5.67
N ALA A 74 -10.02 9.07 5.48
CA ALA A 74 -8.94 9.75 6.18
C ALA A 74 -8.89 11.28 5.91
N PRO A 75 -9.11 11.79 4.68
CA PRO A 75 -9.21 13.23 4.44
C PRO A 75 -10.33 13.89 5.24
N ALA A 76 -11.52 13.27 5.32
CA ALA A 76 -12.64 13.80 6.08
C ALA A 76 -12.33 13.84 7.59
N LEU A 77 -11.69 12.79 8.11
CA LEU A 77 -11.21 12.74 9.50
C LEU A 77 -10.17 13.85 9.79
N GLN A 78 -9.26 14.12 8.86
CA GLN A 78 -8.26 15.18 9.03
C GLN A 78 -8.90 16.57 8.96
N LEU A 79 -9.82 16.78 8.02
CA LEU A 79 -10.56 18.04 7.89
C LEU A 79 -11.39 18.35 9.14
N SER A 80 -12.02 17.35 9.75
CA SER A 80 -12.81 17.56 10.98
C SER A 80 -11.95 17.94 12.19
N ARG A 81 -10.70 17.46 12.25
CA ARG A 81 -9.77 17.77 13.36
C ARG A 81 -9.01 19.07 13.17
N PHE A 82 -8.58 19.40 11.95
CA PHE A 82 -7.65 20.51 11.69
C PHE A 82 -8.24 21.64 10.82
N GLY A 83 -9.47 21.47 10.30
CA GLY A 83 -10.06 22.40 9.35
C GLY A 83 -9.17 22.57 8.11
N LYS A 84 -8.98 23.81 7.66
CA LYS A 84 -8.10 24.11 6.52
C LYS A 84 -6.60 24.04 6.86
N ALA A 85 -6.22 23.98 8.14
CA ALA A 85 -4.83 23.97 8.59
C ALA A 85 -4.26 22.55 8.68
N LEU A 86 -4.47 21.76 7.62
CA LEU A 86 -4.09 20.35 7.54
C LEU A 86 -2.57 20.15 7.77
N PRO A 87 -2.16 19.05 8.44
CA PRO A 87 -0.77 18.66 8.51
C PRO A 87 -0.21 18.34 7.10
N GLY A 88 0.94 18.93 6.75
CA GLY A 88 1.57 18.69 5.44
C GLY A 88 2.36 17.38 5.36
N SER A 89 2.65 16.75 6.49
CA SER A 89 3.47 15.53 6.57
C SER A 89 3.23 14.80 7.90
N ARG A 90 3.52 13.49 7.93
CA ARG A 90 3.56 12.69 9.18
C ARG A 90 4.55 13.22 10.23
N ALA A 91 5.49 14.07 9.81
CA ALA A 91 6.48 14.70 10.69
C ALA A 91 5.97 16.00 11.34
N ASP A 92 4.73 16.42 11.07
CA ASP A 92 4.16 17.61 11.68
C ASP A 92 4.15 17.48 13.22
N PRO A 93 4.76 18.42 13.97
CA PRO A 93 4.86 18.36 15.42
C PRO A 93 3.52 18.21 16.14
N ARG A 94 2.42 18.72 15.54
CA ARG A 94 1.08 18.69 16.13
C ARG A 94 0.49 17.28 16.20
N ILE A 95 0.98 16.35 15.38
CA ILE A 95 0.45 14.97 15.29
C ILE A 95 1.50 13.92 15.65
N ARG A 96 2.66 14.33 16.16
CA ARG A 96 3.79 13.43 16.46
C ARG A 96 3.38 12.26 17.34
N ASP A 97 2.56 12.55 18.35
CA ASP A 97 2.14 11.62 19.39
C ASP A 97 0.70 11.08 19.15
N ASP A 98 0.10 11.36 17.98
CA ASP A 98 -1.25 10.92 17.59
C ASP A 98 -1.19 9.99 16.37
N GLU A 99 -1.01 8.69 16.62
CA GLU A 99 -0.93 7.68 15.55
C GLU A 99 -2.24 7.56 14.76
N SER A 100 -3.37 7.90 15.37
CA SER A 100 -4.69 7.84 14.71
C SER A 100 -4.82 8.84 13.56
N VAL A 101 -3.97 9.87 13.53
CA VAL A 101 -3.84 10.81 12.40
C VAL A 101 -2.61 10.48 11.56
N ARG A 102 -1.49 10.22 12.23
CA ARG A 102 -0.18 10.10 11.59
C ARG A 102 -0.06 8.87 10.69
N ALA A 103 -0.61 7.73 11.09
CA ALA A 103 -0.58 6.52 10.28
C ALA A 103 -1.50 6.63 9.04
N PRO A 104 -2.80 7.00 9.17
CA PRO A 104 -3.66 7.16 7.99
C PRO A 104 -3.15 8.23 7.02
N LEU A 105 -2.56 9.33 7.50
CA LEU A 105 -1.92 10.33 6.64
C LEU A 105 -0.80 9.70 5.80
N GLN A 106 0.14 9.00 6.44
CA GLN A 106 1.26 8.37 5.72
C GLN A 106 0.79 7.30 4.73
N MET A 107 -0.16 6.46 5.15
CA MET A 107 -0.70 5.38 4.31
C MET A 107 -1.46 5.94 3.11
N LEU A 108 -2.25 7.01 3.29
CA LEU A 108 -2.93 7.69 2.20
C LEU A 108 -1.94 8.35 1.23
N THR A 109 -0.92 9.05 1.72
CA THR A 109 0.13 9.64 0.87
C THR A 109 0.82 8.55 0.04
N ASN A 110 1.15 7.42 0.65
CA ASN A 110 1.77 6.29 -0.04
C ASN A 110 0.82 5.65 -1.05
N LEU A 111 -0.47 5.51 -0.72
CA LEU A 111 -1.50 5.02 -1.65
C LEU A 111 -1.58 5.92 -2.88
N LEU A 112 -1.74 7.23 -2.70
CA LEU A 112 -1.86 8.18 -3.80
C LEU A 112 -0.60 8.22 -4.68
N THR A 113 0.58 8.10 -4.05
CA THR A 113 1.86 7.98 -4.78
C THR A 113 1.91 6.74 -5.66
N LEU A 114 1.43 5.59 -5.16
CA LEU A 114 1.31 4.38 -5.99
C LEU A 114 0.26 4.51 -7.07
N TRP A 115 -0.86 5.18 -6.74
CA TRP A 115 -1.99 5.37 -7.64
C TRP A 115 -1.56 6.11 -8.90
N GLU A 116 -0.82 7.20 -8.72
CA GLU A 116 -0.23 7.97 -9.82
C GLU A 116 0.84 7.16 -10.56
N ARG A 117 1.84 6.63 -9.83
CA ARG A 117 3.01 5.96 -10.43
C ARG A 117 2.64 4.75 -11.27
N TYR A 118 1.74 3.90 -10.78
CA TYR A 118 1.38 2.64 -11.43
C TYR A 118 0.08 2.72 -12.24
N ARG A 119 -0.46 3.93 -12.42
CA ARG A 119 -1.69 4.16 -13.19
C ARG A 119 -2.79 3.17 -12.79
N ILE A 120 -3.09 3.12 -11.49
CA ILE A 120 -3.96 2.08 -10.91
C ILE A 120 -5.32 1.96 -11.63
N GLY A 121 -5.86 3.06 -12.14
CA GLY A 121 -7.09 3.04 -12.95
C GLY A 121 -7.00 2.09 -14.15
N ASP A 122 -5.87 2.06 -14.86
CA ASP A 122 -5.67 1.17 -15.99
C ASP A 122 -5.56 -0.29 -15.52
N LEU A 123 -4.84 -0.54 -14.44
CA LEU A 123 -4.72 -1.88 -13.85
C LEU A 123 -6.06 -2.44 -13.37
N LEU A 124 -6.93 -1.57 -12.83
CA LEU A 124 -8.29 -1.92 -12.43
C LEU A 124 -9.16 -2.20 -13.66
N ASN A 125 -9.09 -1.37 -14.70
CA ASN A 125 -9.80 -1.61 -15.96
C ASN A 125 -9.38 -2.95 -16.57
N ASP A 126 -8.09 -3.28 -16.59
CA ASP A 126 -7.59 -4.56 -17.07
C ASP A 126 -8.05 -5.74 -16.22
N ALA A 127 -8.16 -5.56 -14.89
CA ALA A 127 -8.58 -6.61 -13.98
C ALA A 127 -10.10 -6.87 -14.02
N LEU A 128 -10.89 -5.83 -14.32
CA LEU A 128 -12.36 -5.89 -14.42
C LEU A 128 -12.84 -6.20 -15.84
N GLY A 129 -12.04 -5.84 -16.84
CA GLY A 129 -12.29 -6.04 -18.27
C GLY A 129 -11.85 -7.41 -18.80
N ASP A 130 -11.36 -8.30 -17.92
CA ASP A 130 -11.11 -9.70 -18.23
C ASP A 130 -12.35 -10.53 -17.83
N PRO A 131 -13.34 -10.74 -18.72
CA PRO A 131 -14.31 -11.80 -18.54
C PRO A 131 -13.53 -13.11 -18.71
N GLY A 132 -13.00 -13.63 -17.61
CA GLY A 132 -11.98 -14.67 -17.56
C GLY A 132 -12.07 -15.72 -18.67
N VAL A 133 -10.97 -15.91 -19.38
CA VAL A 133 -10.77 -17.02 -20.31
C VAL A 133 -10.57 -18.31 -19.50
N CYS A 134 -11.64 -19.07 -19.30
CA CYS A 134 -11.84 -20.45 -19.80
C CYS A 134 -13.16 -21.02 -19.28
#